data_AF-A0A920UHW9-F1
#
_entry.id   AF-A0A920UHW9-F1
#
_cell.length_a   1.000
_cell.length_b   1.000
_cell.length_c   1.000
_cell.angle_alpha   90.00
_cell.angle_beta   90.00
_cell.angle_gamma   90.00
#
_symmetry.space_group_name_H-M   'P 1'
#
loop_
_entity.id
_entity.type
_entity.pdbx_description
1 polymer ?
#
loop_
_entity_poly.entity_id
_entity_poly.type
_entity_poly.pdbx_seq_one_letter_code
_entity_poly.pdbx_strand_id
1 'polypeptide(L)'
;MVRSGDIRLVPERFNSTYFHWVENLQDWCISRQIWWGHRIPVYYRENETRVSLQKPEPFKGWEQDPDTLDTWFSSALWTWSTLIDPERAKNYSLSLEDVLERSPDFQKFHPTDIMETGYDILFFWVARMILMTTYMLQEVPFKTVYLHGLFVLEMGKRCPNPIQNP
;
A
#
# COMPACT_ATOMS: atom_id res chain seq x y z
N MET A 1 -8.83 13.20 8.63
CA MET A 1 -7.54 13.45 7.96
C MET A 1 -7.69 14.31 6.71
N VAL A 2 -8.24 13.82 5.59
CA VAL A 2 -8.48 14.71 4.44
C VAL A 2 -9.57 15.76 4.73
N ARG A 3 -10.66 15.38 5.42
CA ARG A 3 -11.71 16.33 5.87
C ARG A 3 -11.21 17.35 6.91
N SER A 4 -10.19 17.00 7.70
CA SER A 4 -9.58 17.88 8.70
C SER A 4 -8.53 18.82 8.11
N GLY A 5 -8.15 18.63 6.84
CA GLY A 5 -7.14 19.46 6.16
C GLY A 5 -5.71 18.95 6.30
N ASP A 6 -5.50 17.79 6.92
CA ASP A 6 -4.15 17.20 7.12
C ASP A 6 -3.51 16.75 5.80
N ILE A 7 -4.34 16.46 4.80
CA ILE A 7 -3.93 16.12 3.42
C ILE A 7 -4.66 17.03 2.45
N ARG A 8 -3.91 17.71 1.59
CA ARG A 8 -4.44 18.59 0.53
C ARG A 8 -4.37 17.91 -0.83
N LEU A 9 -5.50 17.66 -1.47
CA LEU A 9 -5.55 17.19 -2.86
C LEU A 9 -5.58 18.38 -3.83
N VAL A 10 -4.72 18.34 -4.85
CA VAL A 10 -4.63 19.37 -5.89
C VAL A 10 -4.80 18.70 -7.26
N PRO A 11 -5.74 19.15 -8.11
CA PRO A 11 -6.74 20.19 -7.88
C PRO A 11 -7.86 19.77 -6.90
N GLU A 12 -8.43 20.75 -6.18
CA GLU A 12 -9.43 20.52 -5.11
C GLU A 12 -10.70 19.80 -5.58
N ARG A 13 -11.03 19.83 -6.87
CA ARG A 13 -12.20 19.13 -7.44
C ARG A 13 -12.22 17.63 -7.08
N PHE A 14 -11.04 17.02 -6.93
CA PHE A 14 -10.89 15.60 -6.60
C PHE A 14 -11.26 15.27 -5.15
N ASN A 15 -11.40 16.27 -4.26
CA ASN A 15 -11.89 16.07 -2.90
C ASN A 15 -13.26 15.36 -2.88
N SER A 16 -14.18 15.83 -3.72
CA SER A 16 -15.53 15.26 -3.81
C SER A 16 -15.49 13.77 -4.19
N THR A 17 -14.68 13.42 -5.18
CA THR A 17 -14.54 12.04 -5.66
C THR A 17 -13.84 11.16 -4.62
N TYR A 18 -12.82 11.69 -3.93
CA TYR A 18 -12.16 11.02 -2.83
C TYR A 18 -13.12 10.70 -1.67
N PHE A 19 -13.88 11.68 -1.20
CA PHE A 19 -14.82 11.48 -0.09
C PHE A 19 -15.91 10.49 -0.45
N HIS A 20 -16.48 10.61 -1.65
CA HIS A 20 -17.48 9.65 -2.11
C HIS A 20 -16.94 8.21 -2.13
N TRP A 21 -15.68 8.02 -2.52
CA TRP A 21 -15.07 6.68 -2.52
C TRP A 21 -14.86 6.15 -1.10
N VAL A 22 -14.33 6.96 -0.19
CA VAL A 22 -14.07 6.54 1.20
C VAL A 22 -15.36 6.22 1.94
N GLU A 23 -16.44 6.98 1.71
CA GLU A 23 -17.74 6.78 2.35
C GLU A 23 -18.46 5.50 1.90
N ASN A 24 -18.17 5.04 0.69
CA ASN A 24 -18.77 3.84 0.12
C ASN A 24 -17.79 2.65 0.08
N LEU A 25 -16.70 2.74 0.83
CA LEU A 25 -15.66 1.71 0.85
C LEU A 25 -16.25 0.36 1.27
N GLN A 26 -16.00 -0.65 0.45
CA GLN A 26 -16.33 -2.04 0.73
C GLN A 26 -15.09 -2.79 1.19
N ASP A 27 -15.28 -3.94 1.82
CA ASP A 27 -14.19 -4.80 2.26
C ASP A 27 -13.24 -5.13 1.11
N TRP A 28 -11.96 -4.85 1.34
CA TRP A 28 -10.91 -5.11 0.35
C TRP A 28 -10.42 -6.55 0.50
N CYS A 29 -10.86 -7.42 -0.40
CA CYS A 29 -10.26 -8.74 -0.53
C CYS A 29 -8.80 -8.59 -1.00
N ILE A 30 -7.84 -8.94 -0.12
CA ILE A 30 -6.40 -8.86 -0.38
C ILE A 30 -5.81 -10.15 -0.97
N SER A 31 -6.57 -11.25 -1.01
CA SER A 31 -6.12 -12.54 -1.53
C SER A 31 -6.23 -12.61 -3.06
N ARG A 32 -5.21 -13.15 -3.73
CA ARG A 32 -5.17 -13.32 -5.19
C ARG A 32 -4.65 -14.69 -5.59
N GLN A 33 -5.39 -15.34 -6.48
CA GLN A 33 -5.02 -16.61 -7.12
C GLN A 33 -4.10 -16.37 -8.34
N ILE A 34 -2.93 -15.79 -8.10
CA ILE A 34 -1.91 -15.52 -9.12
C ILE A 34 -0.54 -16.05 -8.68
N TRP A 35 0.35 -16.29 -9.63
CA TRP A 35 1.67 -16.89 -9.35
C TRP A 35 2.71 -15.86 -8.91
N TRP A 36 2.51 -14.59 -9.22
CA TRP A 36 3.45 -13.52 -8.91
C TRP A 36 2.90 -12.63 -7.81
N GLY A 37 3.58 -12.64 -6.65
CA GLY A 37 3.24 -11.80 -5.52
C GLY A 37 3.83 -12.33 -4.22
N HIS A 38 3.62 -11.59 -3.14
CA HIS A 38 4.00 -12.02 -1.81
C HIS A 38 3.02 -13.08 -1.32
N ARG A 39 3.49 -14.28 -0.98
CA ARG A 39 2.60 -15.33 -0.46
C ARG A 39 2.01 -14.94 0.89
N ILE A 40 0.74 -15.29 1.10
CA ILE A 40 0.05 -15.00 2.35
C ILE A 40 0.71 -15.85 3.48
N PRO A 41 1.04 -15.25 4.64
CA PRO A 41 1.72 -15.93 5.74
C PRO A 41 0.75 -16.74 6.61
N VAL A 42 -0.15 -17.48 5.97
CA VAL A 42 -1.13 -18.37 6.61
C VAL A 42 -0.75 -19.81 6.26
N TYR A 43 -0.81 -20.68 7.25
CA TYR A 43 -0.49 -22.10 7.13
C TYR A 43 -1.67 -22.93 7.58
N TYR A 44 -1.95 -24.00 6.84
CA TYR A 44 -3.03 -24.94 7.10
C TYR A 44 -2.46 -26.32 7.41
N ARG A 45 -3.09 -27.03 8.34
CA ARG A 45 -2.81 -28.43 8.65
C ARG A 45 -4.08 -29.09 9.15
N GLU A 46 -4.61 -30.05 8.39
CA GLU A 46 -5.90 -30.69 8.70
C GLU A 46 -7.00 -29.63 8.94
N ASN A 47 -7.43 -29.43 10.19
CA ASN A 47 -8.40 -28.42 10.60
C ASN A 47 -7.79 -27.24 11.37
N GLU A 48 -6.46 -27.14 11.43
CA GLU A 48 -5.74 -26.05 12.07
C GLU A 48 -5.35 -24.98 11.05
N THR A 49 -5.54 -23.71 11.42
CA THR A 49 -5.05 -22.55 10.67
C THR A 49 -4.13 -21.74 11.56
N ARG A 50 -2.95 -21.39 11.05
CA ARG A 50 -1.94 -20.62 11.79
C ARG A 50 -1.42 -19.48 10.93
N VAL A 51 -1.49 -18.26 11.47
CA VAL A 51 -0.83 -17.09 10.89
C VAL A 51 0.56 -16.99 11.50
N SER A 52 1.61 -16.93 10.68
CA SER A 52 2.99 -16.88 11.16
C SER A 52 3.90 -16.23 10.12
N LEU A 53 4.76 -15.30 10.54
CA LEU A 53 5.76 -14.68 9.66
C LEU A 53 6.85 -15.67 9.23
N GLN A 54 7.08 -16.68 10.06
CA GLN A 54 8.04 -17.75 9.81
C GLN A 54 7.31 -19.08 9.60
N LYS A 55 7.96 -20.00 8.88
CA LYS A 55 7.43 -21.35 8.70
C LYS A 55 7.20 -22.00 10.08
N PRO A 56 6.03 -22.62 10.32
CA PRO A 56 5.78 -23.33 11.56
C PRO A 56 6.83 -24.43 11.77
N GLU A 57 7.37 -24.52 12.99
CA GLU A 57 8.29 -25.59 13.40
C GLU A 57 7.60 -26.49 14.43
N PRO A 58 7.54 -27.83 14.24
CA PRO A 58 7.99 -28.56 13.05
C PRO A 58 7.06 -28.33 11.84
N PHE A 59 7.62 -28.22 10.64
CA PHE A 59 6.86 -27.95 9.41
C PHE A 59 6.03 -29.14 8.90
N LYS A 60 6.15 -30.32 9.53
CA LYS A 60 5.48 -31.54 9.06
C LYS A 60 3.96 -31.39 9.03
N GLY A 61 3.38 -31.58 7.85
CA GLY A 61 1.94 -31.51 7.61
C GLY A 61 1.38 -30.10 7.45
N TRP A 62 2.21 -29.06 7.53
CA TRP A 62 1.80 -27.69 7.27
C TRP A 62 1.96 -27.35 5.79
N GLU A 63 0.93 -26.77 5.21
CA GLU A 63 0.95 -26.19 3.87
C GLU A 63 0.67 -24.70 3.96
N GLN A 64 1.52 -23.88 3.34
CA GLN A 64 1.27 -22.44 3.27
C GLN A 64 0.16 -22.16 2.25
N ASP A 65 -0.66 -21.14 2.50
CA ASP A 65 -1.71 -20.66 1.60
C ASP A 65 -1.17 -20.44 0.17
N PRO A 66 -1.78 -21.07 -0.86
CA PRO A 66 -1.31 -20.94 -2.23
C PRO A 66 -1.52 -19.52 -2.80
N ASP A 67 -2.40 -18.71 -2.21
CA ASP A 67 -2.67 -17.36 -2.68
C ASP A 67 -1.53 -16.38 -2.38
N THR A 68 -1.52 -15.31 -3.17
CA THR A 68 -0.62 -14.18 -3.01
C THR A 68 -1.40 -12.93 -2.61
N LEU A 69 -0.71 -11.98 -1.99
CA LEU A 69 -1.24 -10.67 -1.66
C LEU A 69 -1.42 -9.84 -2.93
N ASP A 70 -2.53 -9.10 -2.97
CA ASP A 70 -2.80 -8.08 -4.00
C ASP A 70 -1.60 -7.12 -4.15
N THR A 71 -1.21 -6.83 -5.39
CA THR A 71 -0.14 -5.87 -5.69
C THR A 71 -0.41 -4.49 -5.07
N TRP A 72 -1.68 -4.11 -4.95
CA TRP A 72 -2.04 -2.87 -4.28
C TRP A 72 -1.81 -2.91 -2.77
N PHE A 73 -1.75 -4.09 -2.16
CA PHE A 73 -1.42 -4.27 -0.74
C PHE A 73 0.01 -3.84 -0.47
N SER A 74 1.00 -4.38 -1.19
CA SER A 74 2.40 -3.97 -1.01
C SER A 74 2.63 -2.52 -1.43
N SER A 75 2.02 -2.09 -2.53
CA SER A 75 2.12 -0.70 -3.01
C SER A 75 1.55 0.31 -2.01
N ALA A 76 0.52 -0.06 -1.23
CA ALA A 76 -0.06 0.81 -0.21
C ALA A 76 0.89 1.05 0.98
N LEU A 77 1.89 0.19 1.20
CA LEU A 77 2.85 0.32 2.29
C LEU A 77 4.05 1.21 1.95
N TRP A 78 4.18 1.61 0.67
CA TRP A 78 5.35 2.29 0.12
C TRP A 78 5.85 3.49 0.94
N THR A 79 4.92 4.26 1.50
CA THR A 79 5.17 5.56 2.18
C THR A 79 6.03 5.47 3.43
N TRP A 80 6.14 4.28 4.03
CA TRP A 80 6.99 4.03 5.18
C TRP A 80 7.89 2.80 4.97
N SER A 81 7.45 1.81 4.20
CA SER A 81 8.22 0.58 3.98
C SER A 81 9.53 0.81 3.22
N THR A 82 9.64 1.91 2.48
CA THR A 82 10.86 2.29 1.76
C THR A 82 11.86 3.07 2.63
N LEU A 83 11.42 3.53 3.81
CA LEU A 83 12.19 4.38 4.72
C LEU A 83 12.72 3.62 5.95
N ILE A 84 12.35 2.35 6.10
CA ILE A 84 12.82 1.50 7.20
C ILE A 84 14.16 0.85 6.88
N ASP A 85 14.97 0.63 7.91
CA ASP A 85 16.23 -0.10 7.83
C ASP A 85 15.98 -1.59 7.50
N PRO A 86 16.47 -2.10 6.34
CA PRO A 86 16.23 -3.48 5.91
C PRO A 86 16.78 -4.54 6.86
N GLU A 87 17.90 -4.29 7.54
CA GLU A 87 18.49 -5.27 8.46
C GLU A 87 17.67 -5.37 9.74
N ARG A 88 17.09 -4.26 10.19
CA ARG A 88 16.16 -4.25 11.32
C ARG A 88 14.82 -4.84 10.96
N ALA A 89 14.31 -4.56 9.76
CA ALA A 89 13.06 -5.13 9.27
C ALA A 89 13.10 -6.67 9.17
N LYS A 90 14.29 -7.28 8.99
CA LYS A 90 14.48 -8.75 9.03
C LYS A 90 14.44 -9.32 10.45
N ASN A 91 14.57 -8.50 11.49
CA ASN A 91 14.55 -8.95 12.88
C ASN A 91 13.11 -8.98 13.41
N TYR A 92 12.47 -10.14 13.33
CA TYR A 92 11.11 -10.38 13.82
C TYR A 92 10.93 -10.26 15.34
N SER A 93 12.00 -10.01 16.10
CA SER A 93 11.91 -9.74 17.54
C SER A 93 11.61 -8.27 17.85
N LEU A 94 11.81 -7.38 16.88
CA LEU A 94 11.53 -5.95 17.01
C LEU A 94 10.06 -5.69 16.66
N SER A 95 9.42 -4.78 17.39
CA SER A 95 8.11 -4.27 17.00
C SER A 95 8.23 -3.32 15.80
N LEU A 96 7.11 -3.03 15.13
CA LEU A 96 7.12 -2.07 14.03
C LEU A 96 7.57 -0.68 14.51
N GLU A 97 7.12 -0.27 15.69
CA GLU A 97 7.49 1.01 16.33
C GLU A 97 9.00 1.08 16.57
N ASP A 98 9.59 0.01 17.11
CA ASP A 98 11.04 -0.10 17.30
C ASP A 98 11.82 0.05 15.99
N VAL A 99 11.31 -0.55 14.90
CA VAL A 99 11.93 -0.46 13.57
C VAL A 99 11.85 0.98 13.05
N LEU A 100 10.71 1.65 13.21
CA LEU A 100 10.48 3.01 12.72
C LEU A 100 11.28 4.06 13.51
N GLU A 101 11.29 3.98 14.84
CA GLU A 101 12.05 4.89 15.70
C GLU A 101 13.55 4.84 15.42
N ARG A 102 14.07 3.65 15.14
CA ARG A 102 15.50 3.45 14.89
C ARG A 102 15.90 3.69 13.44
N SER A 103 14.95 3.91 12.53
CA SER A 103 15.19 4.17 11.11
C SER A 103 15.34 5.67 10.85
N PRO A 104 16.56 6.17 10.56
CA PRO A 104 16.80 7.61 10.43
C PRO A 104 16.08 8.24 9.23
N ASP A 105 15.92 7.49 8.14
CA ASP A 105 15.21 7.97 6.95
C ASP A 105 13.72 8.14 7.21
N PHE A 106 13.10 7.22 7.95
CA PHE A 106 11.71 7.37 8.37
C PHE A 106 11.52 8.65 9.20
N GLN A 107 12.36 8.87 10.21
CA GLN A 107 12.29 10.07 11.06
C GLN A 107 12.49 11.38 10.30
N LYS A 108 13.19 11.35 9.17
CA LYS A 108 13.52 12.55 8.39
C LYS A 108 12.51 12.84 7.28
N PHE A 109 11.99 11.79 6.64
CA PHE A 109 11.21 11.93 5.40
C PHE A 109 9.74 11.58 5.56
N HIS A 110 9.32 10.99 6.69
CA HIS A 110 7.92 10.78 7.03
C HIS A 110 7.40 11.91 7.94
N PRO A 111 6.20 12.47 7.68
CA PRO A 111 5.35 12.26 6.51
C PRO A 111 5.88 13.01 5.27
N THR A 112 5.69 12.43 4.09
CA THR A 112 6.18 12.98 2.82
C THR A 112 5.49 14.32 2.48
N ASP A 113 6.23 15.32 2.00
CA ASP A 113 5.60 16.62 1.71
C ASP A 113 4.64 16.59 0.52
N ILE A 114 5.05 15.96 -0.59
CA ILE A 114 4.29 15.92 -1.85
C ILE A 114 4.28 14.51 -2.44
N MET A 115 3.08 14.01 -2.76
CA MET A 115 2.84 12.82 -3.58
C MET A 115 2.30 13.26 -4.94
N GLU A 116 3.08 13.03 -6.00
CA GLU A 116 2.66 13.34 -7.38
C GLU A 116 2.26 12.06 -8.11
N THR A 117 1.08 12.08 -8.74
CA THR A 117 0.60 10.94 -9.52
C THR A 117 -0.55 11.31 -10.46
N GLY A 118 -0.93 10.39 -11.35
CA GLY A 118 -2.10 10.52 -12.21
C GLY A 118 -3.40 10.34 -11.43
N TYR A 119 -4.46 11.07 -11.82
CA TYR A 119 -5.76 10.96 -11.15
C TYR A 119 -6.41 9.57 -11.25
N ASP A 120 -5.94 8.73 -12.16
CA ASP A 120 -6.48 7.40 -12.47
C ASP A 120 -6.20 6.36 -11.38
N ILE A 121 -5.10 6.50 -10.63
CA ILE A 121 -4.75 5.62 -9.51
C ILE A 121 -5.01 6.25 -8.14
N LEU A 122 -5.78 7.34 -8.09
CA LEU A 122 -6.21 7.97 -6.84
C LEU A 122 -6.87 6.95 -5.88
N PHE A 123 -7.77 6.11 -6.38
CA PHE A 123 -8.47 5.13 -5.54
C PHE A 123 -7.68 3.84 -5.34
N PHE A 124 -6.98 3.39 -6.38
CA PHE A 124 -6.24 2.14 -6.32
C PHE A 124 -4.98 2.24 -5.47
N TRP A 125 -4.37 3.43 -5.40
CA TRP A 125 -3.09 3.61 -4.72
C TRP A 125 -3.13 4.67 -3.63
N VAL A 126 -3.40 5.93 -3.98
CA VAL A 126 -3.31 7.06 -3.02
C VAL A 126 -4.24 6.85 -1.82
N ALA A 127 -5.50 6.50 -2.07
CA ALA A 127 -6.46 6.26 -1.00
C ALA A 127 -6.06 5.07 -0.11
N ARG A 128 -5.47 4.02 -0.69
CA ARG A 128 -4.98 2.86 0.06
C ARG A 128 -3.73 3.17 0.87
N MET A 129 -2.82 4.00 0.35
CA MET A 129 -1.68 4.51 1.13
C MET A 129 -2.16 5.30 2.34
N ILE A 130 -3.16 6.19 2.16
CA ILE A 130 -3.76 6.91 3.29
C ILE A 130 -4.33 5.90 4.28
N LEU A 131 -5.19 4.98 3.84
CA LEU A 131 -5.82 4.00 4.72
C LEU A 131 -4.80 3.16 5.51
N MET A 132 -3.81 2.58 4.84
CA MET A 132 -2.83 1.69 5.47
C MET A 132 -1.91 2.45 6.44
N THR A 133 -1.42 3.63 6.07
CA THR A 133 -0.56 4.41 6.97
C THR A 133 -1.34 4.93 8.18
N THR A 134 -2.59 5.35 7.99
CA THR A 134 -3.46 5.72 9.12
C THR A 134 -3.65 4.54 10.07
N TYR A 135 -3.93 3.36 9.51
CA TYR A 135 -4.20 2.18 10.31
C TYR A 135 -2.96 1.73 11.10
N MET A 136 -1.81 1.68 10.44
CA MET A 136 -0.57 1.16 11.03
C MET A 136 0.13 2.18 11.94
N LEU A 137 0.20 3.45 11.52
CA LEU A 137 1.04 4.48 12.16
C LEU A 137 0.23 5.56 12.88
N GLN A 138 -1.09 5.63 12.67
CA GLN A 138 -1.94 6.72 13.17
C GLN A 138 -1.52 8.12 12.67
N GLU A 139 -0.82 8.17 11.53
CA GLU A 139 -0.31 9.39 10.89
C GLU A 139 -0.75 9.49 9.42
N VAL A 140 -0.56 10.66 8.80
CA VAL A 140 -0.78 10.84 7.36
C VAL A 140 0.46 10.43 6.57
N PRO A 141 0.32 9.75 5.42
CA PRO A 141 1.50 9.39 4.61
C PRO A 141 2.13 10.58 3.90
N PHE A 142 1.33 11.60 3.57
CA PHE A 142 1.78 12.78 2.85
C PHE A 142 0.91 14.00 3.15
N LYS A 143 1.49 15.20 3.02
CA LYS A 143 0.79 16.48 3.28
C LYS A 143 0.02 17.00 2.07
N THR A 144 0.58 16.85 0.85
CA THR A 144 -0.07 17.29 -0.39
C THR A 144 -0.06 16.17 -1.43
N VAL A 145 -1.17 15.97 -2.14
CA VAL A 145 -1.26 15.10 -3.31
C VAL A 145 -1.51 15.95 -4.55
N TYR A 146 -0.60 15.90 -5.51
CA TYR A 146 -0.78 16.54 -6.80
C TYR A 146 -1.20 15.51 -7.85
N LEU A 147 -2.41 15.70 -8.38
CA LEU A 147 -3.06 14.83 -9.35
C LEU A 147 -3.01 15.46 -10.73
N HIS A 148 -2.08 15.00 -11.56
CA HIS A 148 -1.95 15.48 -12.93
C HIS A 148 -2.90 14.74 -13.88
N GLY A 149 -3.13 15.34 -15.06
CA GLY A 149 -3.89 14.72 -16.14
C GLY A 149 -3.12 13.59 -16.82
N LEU A 150 -3.84 12.74 -17.56
CA LEU A 150 -3.22 11.70 -18.37
C LEU A 150 -2.82 12.25 -19.74
N PHE A 151 -1.69 11.79 -20.26
CA PHE A 151 -1.35 12.01 -21.66
C PHE A 151 -2.22 11.13 -22.55
N VAL A 152 -2.84 11.74 -23.56
CA VAL A 152 -3.71 11.08 -24.53
C VAL A 152 -3.05 11.19 -25.90
N LEU A 153 -3.02 10.09 -26.66
CA LEU A 153 -2.52 10.10 -28.04
C LEU A 153 -3.50 10.88 -28.94
N GLU A 154 -3.02 11.36 -30.09
CA GLU A 154 -3.80 12.15 -31.07
C GLU A 154 -5.19 11.58 -31.41
N MET A 155 -5.37 10.26 -31.32
CA MET A 155 -6.66 9.60 -31.60
C MET A 155 -7.67 9.65 -30.44
N GLY A 156 -7.43 10.45 -29.39
CA GLY A 156 -8.33 10.58 -28.23
C GLY A 156 -8.41 9.32 -27.35
N LYS A 157 -7.57 8.32 -27.60
CA LYS A 157 -7.47 7.10 -26.80
C LYS A 157 -6.34 7.24 -25.79
N ARG A 158 -6.63 6.86 -24.54
CA ARG A 158 -5.64 6.69 -23.49
C ARG A 158 -4.54 5.75 -23.99
N CYS A 159 -3.26 6.11 -23.81
CA CYS A 159 -2.13 5.24 -24.16
C CYS A 159 -2.30 3.86 -23.49
N PRO A 160 -2.55 2.76 -24.23
CA PRO A 160 -2.83 1.48 -23.60
C PRO A 160 -1.57 0.75 -23.13
N ASN A 161 -0.38 1.11 -23.62
CA ASN A 161 0.93 0.61 -23.20
C ASN A 161 2.04 1.39 -23.97
N PRO A 162 3.19 1.70 -23.35
CA PRO A 162 4.30 2.41 -24.02
C PRO A 162 5.05 1.57 -25.08
N ILE A 163 4.73 0.28 -25.21
CA ILE A 163 5.48 -0.65 -26.09
C ILE A 163 5.08 -0.50 -27.58
N GLN A 164 3.96 0.16 -27.89
CA GLN A 164 3.46 0.21 -29.27
C GLN A 164 3.89 1.42 -30.10
N ASN A 165 4.56 2.44 -29.55
CA ASN A 165 5.16 3.52 -30.34
C ASN A 165 6.26 4.23 -29.52
N PRO A 166 7.55 4.08 -29.85
CA PRO A 166 8.59 5.01 -29.39
C PRO A 166 8.46 6.39 -30.04
#